data_AF-A0A7Y3TPL6-F1
#
_entry.id   AF-A0A7Y3TPL6-F1
#
_cell.length_a   1.000
_cell.length_b   1.000
_cell.length_c   1.000
_cell.angle_alpha   90.00
_cell.angle_beta   90.00
_cell.angle_gamma   90.00
#
_symmetry.space_group_name_H-M   'P 1'
#
loop_
_entity.id
_entity.type
_entity.pdbx_description
1 polymer ?
#
loop_
_entity_poly.entity_id
_entity_poly.type
_entity_poly.pdbx_seq_one_letter_code
_entity_poly.pdbx_strand_id
1 'polypeptide(L)'
;MINQRVGRSQRLAWLEGIRILAVVMLLLYYAQMGFTGSAYTPQPTGLDSNMRHLATAMSTFPKQGALPYFLSLPSWFGFQFVDVFVLISGFSLVLSLKEKPLNVGIFLKRRLAQVLFPFWAVAWLSFPLLWAIAMAFKTAFPNPWYVFAGISFPLVYDYNGKMLMATSGSWWFVSLIFSFAILFPFLWQLLQRWGAANLVIVCVLLTLGYRAIAVYILGGHPSYVIWDTPAGWQPFALFLSKLGTFVIGISVGNSYLKDEGPVYWGSPHALTIGAVVYIAGFICQFYTWGWIFADLLLSIGLSLGCMVMCRILAGQRQIASFFIAMGGYSYTFFLMHGLVVDRILQLVVQGDATRYAVMLPIMIGSTLILAVLTVYTSPLIQRIALGLLRDVDYVLTTSPSLQRRFKEPQVGDEVCYRSEAGWIVLKVEKLLDEQEFFLCQVSDGRRSLWVNEDDLKPARKHFR
;
A
#
# COMPACT_ATOMS: atom_id res chain seq x y z
N MET A 1 21.83 -8.97 -4.46
CA MET A 1 20.95 -9.90 -5.20
C MET A 1 19.58 -9.98 -4.49
N ILE A 2 18.56 -9.28 -4.98
CA ILE A 2 17.16 -9.42 -4.53
C ILE A 2 16.33 -9.62 -5.79
N ASN A 3 16.37 -10.83 -6.33
CA ASN A 3 15.38 -11.28 -7.29
C ASN A 3 14.49 -12.27 -6.51
N GLN A 4 13.65 -11.74 -5.63
CA GLN A 4 12.64 -12.53 -4.93
C GLN A 4 11.57 -12.93 -5.95
N ARG A 5 11.91 -13.92 -6.79
CA ARG A 5 10.93 -14.88 -7.28
C ARG A 5 10.42 -15.59 -6.04
N VAL A 6 9.43 -15.01 -5.36
CA VAL A 6 8.53 -15.79 -4.51
C VAL A 6 8.13 -16.99 -5.34
N GLY A 7 8.49 -18.20 -4.90
CA GLY A 7 8.33 -19.41 -5.69
C GLY A 7 6.95 -19.44 -6.34
N ARG A 8 6.90 -19.50 -7.67
CA ARG A 8 5.66 -19.51 -8.47
C ARG A 8 4.68 -20.60 -8.00
N SER A 9 5.14 -21.61 -7.24
CA SER A 9 4.40 -22.78 -6.82
C SER A 9 3.35 -22.57 -5.72
N GLN A 10 3.25 -21.40 -5.07
CA GLN A 10 2.26 -21.17 -3.99
C GLN A 10 1.17 -20.13 -4.31
N ARG A 11 1.13 -19.56 -5.52
CA ARG A 11 0.07 -18.59 -5.88
C ARG A 11 -1.18 -19.32 -6.36
N LEU A 12 -2.30 -19.07 -5.68
CA LEU A 12 -3.60 -19.58 -6.09
C LEU A 12 -4.12 -18.75 -7.27
N ALA A 13 -4.21 -19.35 -8.46
CA ALA A 13 -4.62 -18.64 -9.68
C ALA A 13 -5.96 -17.93 -9.54
N TRP A 14 -6.96 -18.56 -8.92
CA TRP A 14 -8.27 -17.96 -8.69
C TRP A 14 -8.18 -16.72 -7.79
N LEU A 15 -7.30 -16.72 -6.78
CA LEU A 15 -7.11 -15.58 -5.86
C LEU A 15 -6.50 -14.38 -6.59
N GLU A 16 -5.49 -14.64 -7.43
CA GLU A 16 -4.91 -13.60 -8.28
C GLU A 16 -5.92 -13.07 -9.30
N GLY A 17 -6.80 -13.94 -9.81
CA GLY A 17 -7.95 -13.55 -10.64
C GLY A 17 -8.87 -12.54 -9.97
N ILE A 18 -9.23 -12.77 -8.69
CA ILE A 18 -10.08 -11.82 -7.95
C ILE A 18 -9.36 -10.48 -7.76
N ARG A 19 -8.04 -10.47 -7.48
CA ARG A 19 -7.28 -9.21 -7.37
C ARG A 19 -7.28 -8.42 -8.67
N ILE A 20 -7.07 -9.09 -9.81
CA ILE A 20 -7.11 -8.46 -11.14
C ILE A 20 -8.49 -7.87 -11.39
N LEU A 21 -9.55 -8.65 -11.15
CA LEU A 21 -10.93 -8.18 -11.29
C LEU A 21 -11.20 -6.96 -10.43
N ALA A 22 -10.79 -6.99 -9.16
CA ALA A 22 -10.98 -5.89 -8.23
C ALA A 22 -10.33 -4.60 -8.72
N VAL A 23 -9.07 -4.64 -9.16
CA VAL A 23 -8.38 -3.41 -9.62
C VAL A 23 -8.91 -2.89 -10.95
N VAL A 24 -9.37 -3.77 -11.85
CA VAL A 24 -10.04 -3.36 -13.09
C VAL A 24 -11.39 -2.71 -12.79
N MET A 25 -12.19 -3.31 -11.91
CA MET A 25 -13.48 -2.75 -11.48
C MET A 25 -13.32 -1.39 -10.78
N LEU A 26 -12.26 -1.22 -9.99
CA LEU A 26 -11.93 0.07 -9.37
C LEU A 26 -11.53 1.12 -10.40
N LEU A 27 -10.74 0.75 -11.42
CA LEU A 27 -10.42 1.66 -12.52
C LEU A 27 -11.69 2.08 -13.28
N LEU A 28 -12.55 1.13 -13.62
CA LEU A 28 -13.82 1.41 -14.31
C LEU A 28 -14.72 2.33 -13.48
N TYR A 29 -14.81 2.10 -12.18
CA TYR A 29 -15.54 2.99 -11.26
C TYR A 29 -14.94 4.39 -11.23
N TYR A 30 -13.62 4.50 -11.10
CA TYR A 30 -12.94 5.79 -11.06
C TYR A 30 -13.10 6.56 -12.39
N ALA A 31 -13.00 5.87 -13.52
CA ALA A 31 -13.24 6.44 -14.85
C ALA A 31 -14.69 6.92 -15.01
N GLN A 32 -15.65 6.14 -14.53
CA GLN A 32 -17.06 6.49 -14.56
C GLN A 32 -17.35 7.73 -13.70
N MET A 33 -16.82 7.77 -12.48
CA MET A 33 -16.96 8.91 -11.56
C MET A 33 -16.32 10.17 -12.13
N GLY A 34 -15.11 10.07 -12.67
CA GLY A 34 -14.41 11.20 -13.30
C GLY A 34 -15.15 11.72 -14.54
N PHE A 35 -15.63 10.82 -15.40
CA PHE A 35 -16.35 11.19 -16.63
C PHE A 35 -17.70 11.86 -16.33
N THR A 36 -18.46 11.32 -15.38
CA THR A 36 -19.81 11.83 -15.06
C THR A 36 -19.81 12.95 -14.04
N GLY A 37 -18.64 13.41 -13.57
CA GLY A 37 -18.55 14.41 -12.51
C GLY A 37 -19.21 13.94 -11.20
N SER A 38 -19.10 12.65 -10.89
CA SER A 38 -19.73 12.01 -9.71
C SER A 38 -21.26 12.10 -9.70
N ALA A 39 -21.91 12.04 -10.87
CA ALA A 39 -23.37 12.17 -11.02
C ALA A 39 -24.19 11.21 -10.16
N TYR A 40 -23.64 10.06 -9.78
CA TYR A 40 -24.28 9.12 -8.89
C TYR A 40 -23.30 8.53 -7.88
N THR A 41 -23.71 8.56 -6.63
CA THR A 41 -23.15 7.79 -5.53
C THR A 41 -24.32 7.25 -4.70
N PRO A 42 -24.24 6.02 -4.15
CA PRO A 42 -25.29 5.51 -3.28
C PRO A 42 -25.54 6.44 -2.08
N GLN A 43 -26.78 6.88 -1.93
CA GLN A 43 -27.23 7.76 -0.85
C GLN A 43 -28.19 7.03 0.09
N PRO A 44 -28.36 7.45 1.36
CA PRO A 44 -29.23 6.76 2.31
C PRO A 44 -30.70 7.19 2.14
N THR A 45 -31.16 7.37 0.90
CA THR A 45 -32.49 7.86 0.54
C THR A 45 -33.48 6.75 0.18
N GLY A 46 -33.10 5.49 0.40
CA GLY A 46 -33.87 4.30 0.05
C GLY A 46 -33.57 3.79 -1.36
N LEU A 47 -33.89 2.51 -1.59
CA LEU A 47 -33.58 1.80 -2.84
C LEU A 47 -34.20 2.48 -4.07
N ASP A 48 -35.49 2.80 -4.01
CA ASP A 48 -36.22 3.35 -5.15
C ASP A 48 -35.68 4.73 -5.59
N SER A 49 -35.41 5.64 -4.64
CA SER A 49 -34.78 6.94 -4.93
C SER A 49 -33.41 6.76 -5.58
N ASN A 50 -32.59 5.85 -5.08
CA ASN A 50 -31.27 5.57 -5.65
C ASN A 50 -31.35 4.98 -7.05
N MET A 51 -32.30 4.07 -7.30
CA MET A 51 -32.50 3.50 -8.64
C MET A 51 -32.94 4.57 -9.64
N ARG A 52 -33.80 5.51 -9.23
CA ARG A 52 -34.20 6.66 -10.06
C ARG A 52 -33.02 7.61 -10.34
N HIS A 53 -32.18 7.90 -9.34
CA HIS A 53 -30.98 8.71 -9.52
C HIS A 53 -29.96 8.02 -10.43
N LEU A 54 -29.72 6.73 -10.24
CA LEU A 54 -28.84 5.94 -11.12
C LEU A 54 -29.36 5.93 -12.56
N ALA A 55 -30.67 5.68 -12.77
CA ALA A 55 -31.27 5.72 -14.09
C ALA A 55 -31.12 7.10 -14.75
N THR A 56 -31.28 8.18 -13.98
CA THR A 56 -31.07 9.56 -14.45
C THR A 56 -29.60 9.79 -14.82
N ALA A 57 -28.65 9.37 -13.97
CA ALA A 57 -27.22 9.48 -14.27
C ALA A 57 -26.83 8.67 -15.51
N MET A 58 -27.38 7.48 -15.70
CA MET A 58 -27.15 6.66 -16.88
C MET A 58 -27.78 7.25 -18.15
N SER A 59 -28.87 8.01 -18.04
CA SER A 59 -29.50 8.68 -19.18
C SER A 59 -28.65 9.81 -19.79
N THR A 60 -27.61 10.25 -19.08
CA THR A 60 -26.63 11.24 -19.60
C THR A 60 -25.68 10.64 -20.63
N PHE A 61 -25.54 9.31 -20.68
CA PHE A 61 -24.82 8.65 -21.76
C PHE A 61 -25.68 8.70 -23.02
N PRO A 62 -25.07 8.85 -24.22
CA PRO A 62 -25.78 8.72 -25.48
C PRO A 62 -26.59 7.42 -25.44
N LYS A 63 -27.77 7.41 -26.08
CA LYS A 63 -28.62 6.22 -26.21
C LYS A 63 -27.88 5.11 -26.98
N GLN A 64 -26.95 4.46 -26.30
CA GLN A 64 -26.37 3.19 -26.68
C GLN A 64 -27.44 2.14 -26.38
N GLY A 65 -27.56 1.12 -27.21
CA GLY A 65 -28.60 0.09 -27.03
C GLY A 65 -28.60 -0.53 -25.62
N ALA A 66 -29.62 -1.36 -25.33
CA ALA A 66 -29.78 -1.94 -23.99
C ALA A 66 -28.53 -2.70 -23.47
N LEU A 67 -27.75 -3.32 -24.35
CA LEU A 67 -26.58 -4.11 -23.97
C LEU A 67 -25.44 -3.25 -23.35
N PRO A 68 -24.90 -2.20 -24.00
CA PRO A 68 -23.95 -1.28 -23.37
C PRO A 68 -24.43 -0.69 -22.05
N TYR A 69 -25.73 -0.38 -21.94
CA TYR A 69 -26.34 0.10 -20.71
C TYR A 69 -26.15 -0.91 -19.56
N PHE A 70 -26.53 -2.17 -19.75
CA PHE A 70 -26.36 -3.21 -18.72
C PHE A 70 -24.90 -3.52 -18.42
N LEU A 71 -24.02 -3.50 -19.43
CA LEU A 71 -22.58 -3.73 -19.24
C LEU A 71 -21.89 -2.61 -18.45
N SER A 72 -22.46 -1.40 -18.42
CA SER A 72 -21.95 -0.29 -17.61
C SER A 72 -22.40 -0.33 -16.15
N LEU A 73 -23.47 -1.04 -15.79
CA LEU A 73 -23.98 -1.08 -14.41
C LEU A 73 -22.91 -1.48 -13.38
N PRO A 74 -22.08 -2.52 -13.61
CA PRO A 74 -21.05 -2.89 -12.65
C PRO A 74 -20.03 -1.78 -12.36
N SER A 75 -19.74 -0.89 -13.32
CA SER A 75 -18.75 0.17 -13.09
C SER A 75 -19.22 1.17 -12.05
N TRP A 76 -20.53 1.43 -11.92
CA TRP A 76 -21.08 2.33 -10.89
C TRP A 76 -20.90 1.81 -9.46
N PHE A 77 -20.73 0.50 -9.31
CA PHE A 77 -20.56 -0.16 -8.01
C PHE A 77 -19.14 -0.69 -7.80
N GLY A 78 -18.18 -0.31 -8.65
CA GLY A 78 -16.81 -0.83 -8.54
C GLY A 78 -16.10 -0.46 -7.23
N PHE A 79 -16.55 0.58 -6.50
CA PHE A 79 -16.04 0.89 -5.15
C PHE A 79 -16.17 -0.28 -4.16
N GLN A 80 -17.15 -1.16 -4.35
CA GLN A 80 -17.36 -2.33 -3.49
C GLN A 80 -16.19 -3.33 -3.56
N PHE A 81 -15.40 -3.29 -4.64
CA PHE A 81 -14.21 -4.13 -4.80
C PHE A 81 -13.02 -3.68 -3.93
N VAL A 82 -13.06 -2.48 -3.34
CA VAL A 82 -12.08 -2.11 -2.31
C VAL A 82 -12.18 -3.07 -1.13
N ASP A 83 -13.40 -3.37 -0.68
CA ASP A 83 -13.61 -4.25 0.48
C ASP A 83 -13.28 -5.71 0.17
N VAL A 84 -13.55 -6.15 -1.06
CA VAL A 84 -13.07 -7.45 -1.56
C VAL A 84 -11.54 -7.51 -1.50
N PHE A 85 -10.85 -6.44 -1.90
CA PHE A 85 -9.39 -6.37 -1.83
C PHE A 85 -8.89 -6.42 -0.37
N VAL A 86 -9.56 -5.75 0.57
CA VAL A 86 -9.24 -5.80 2.00
C VAL A 86 -9.39 -7.22 2.55
N LEU A 87 -10.51 -7.89 2.25
CA LEU A 87 -10.76 -9.27 2.68
C LEU A 87 -9.67 -10.21 2.13
N ILE A 88 -9.37 -10.11 0.84
CA ILE A 88 -8.31 -10.90 0.19
C ILE A 88 -6.94 -10.60 0.77
N SER A 89 -6.68 -9.36 1.17
CA SER A 89 -5.41 -8.98 1.80
C SER A 89 -5.23 -9.74 3.13
N GLY A 90 -6.26 -9.78 3.98
CA GLY A 90 -6.25 -10.58 5.22
C GLY A 90 -6.01 -12.06 4.96
N PHE A 91 -6.74 -12.64 4.00
CA PHE A 91 -6.57 -14.04 3.56
C PHE A 91 -5.14 -14.33 3.10
N SER A 92 -4.60 -13.47 2.24
CA SER A 92 -3.28 -13.63 1.63
C SER A 92 -2.13 -13.50 2.62
N LEU A 93 -2.31 -12.73 3.70
CA LEU A 93 -1.32 -12.62 4.76
C LEU A 93 -1.20 -13.92 5.54
N VAL A 94 -2.32 -14.57 5.86
CA VAL A 94 -2.30 -15.89 6.52
C VAL A 94 -1.66 -16.94 5.63
N LEU A 95 -1.98 -16.97 4.33
CA LEU A 95 -1.32 -17.85 3.37
C LEU A 95 0.21 -17.66 3.35
N SER A 96 0.69 -16.43 3.54
CA SER A 96 2.13 -16.15 3.55
C SER A 96 2.87 -16.70 4.78
N LEU A 97 2.14 -17.18 5.79
CA LEU A 97 2.65 -17.86 6.97
C LEU A 97 2.55 -19.39 6.86
N LYS A 98 2.05 -19.94 5.75
CA LYS A 98 1.98 -21.39 5.56
C LYS A 98 3.35 -22.02 5.82
N GLU A 99 3.39 -22.97 6.77
CA GLU A 99 4.58 -23.73 7.20
C GLU A 99 5.72 -22.89 7.82
N LYS A 100 5.47 -21.62 8.22
CA LYS A 100 6.50 -20.75 8.79
C LYS A 100 6.03 -20.04 10.06
N PRO A 101 6.81 -20.08 11.16
CA PRO A 101 6.51 -19.27 12.33
C PRO A 101 6.63 -17.78 11.99
N LEU A 102 5.78 -16.96 12.62
CA LEU A 102 5.79 -15.52 12.42
C LEU A 102 6.99 -14.90 13.15
N ASN A 103 8.02 -14.50 12.40
CA ASN A 103 9.03 -13.57 12.87
C ASN A 103 8.59 -12.13 12.56
N VAL A 104 8.20 -11.38 13.58
CA VAL A 104 7.60 -10.03 13.43
C VAL A 104 8.51 -9.07 12.68
N GLY A 105 9.79 -8.99 13.04
CA GLY A 105 10.74 -8.05 12.43
C GLY A 105 10.99 -8.34 10.94
N ILE A 106 11.22 -9.62 10.60
CA ILE A 106 11.42 -10.04 9.21
C ILE A 106 10.13 -9.85 8.40
N PHE A 107 8.98 -10.18 8.98
CA PHE A 107 7.68 -10.02 8.35
C PHE A 107 7.40 -8.55 8.02
N LEU A 108 7.51 -7.66 9.02
CA LEU A 108 7.26 -6.23 8.86
C LEU A 108 8.23 -5.64 7.83
N LYS A 109 9.54 -5.87 7.97
CA LYS A 109 10.53 -5.37 7.00
C LYS A 109 10.19 -5.79 5.56
N ARG A 110 9.84 -7.06 5.35
CA ARG A 110 9.47 -7.57 4.03
C ARG A 110 8.17 -6.94 3.51
N ARG A 111 7.14 -6.84 4.35
CA ARG A 111 5.84 -6.29 3.94
C ARG A 111 5.90 -4.79 3.69
N LEU A 112 6.55 -4.04 4.57
CA LEU A 112 6.74 -2.61 4.39
C LEU A 112 7.54 -2.32 3.12
N ALA A 113 8.60 -3.08 2.83
CA ALA A 113 9.32 -2.95 1.57
C ALA A 113 8.42 -3.28 0.36
N GLN A 114 7.60 -4.32 0.42
CA GLN A 114 6.69 -4.69 -0.67
C GLN A 114 5.59 -3.65 -0.95
N VAL A 115 5.16 -2.89 0.06
CA VAL A 115 4.10 -1.87 -0.07
C VAL A 115 4.71 -0.50 -0.38
N LEU A 116 5.62 -0.02 0.46
CA LEU A 116 6.17 1.33 0.35
C LEU A 116 7.07 1.51 -0.86
N PHE A 117 7.82 0.48 -1.24
CA PHE A 117 8.79 0.64 -2.32
C PHE A 117 8.14 0.82 -3.70
N PRO A 118 7.16 -0.01 -4.10
CA PRO A 118 6.39 0.28 -5.32
C PRO A 118 5.60 1.59 -5.23
N PHE A 119 5.06 1.94 -4.04
CA PHE A 119 4.40 3.23 -3.82
C PHE A 119 5.34 4.39 -4.13
N TRP A 120 6.52 4.43 -3.52
CA TRP A 120 7.50 5.48 -3.76
C TRP A 120 8.02 5.47 -5.20
N ALA A 121 8.23 4.30 -5.80
CA ALA A 121 8.61 4.23 -7.21
C ALA A 121 7.53 4.90 -8.10
N VAL A 122 6.26 4.57 -7.89
CA VAL A 122 5.14 5.23 -8.61
C VAL A 122 5.11 6.71 -8.32
N ALA A 123 5.12 7.09 -7.05
CA ALA A 123 4.95 8.47 -6.59
C ALA A 123 6.07 9.40 -7.09
N TRP A 124 7.33 9.00 -6.95
CA TRP A 124 8.48 9.80 -7.38
C TRP A 124 8.66 9.83 -8.91
N LEU A 125 8.27 8.77 -9.63
CA LEU A 125 8.32 8.78 -11.10
C LEU A 125 7.15 9.56 -11.71
N SER A 126 5.96 9.40 -11.14
CA SER A 126 4.76 10.07 -11.67
C SER A 126 4.81 11.57 -11.46
N PHE A 127 5.37 12.06 -10.35
CA PHE A 127 5.32 13.49 -10.04
C PHE A 127 6.01 14.40 -11.08
N PRO A 128 7.29 14.19 -11.47
CA PRO A 128 7.93 14.99 -12.50
C PRO A 128 7.21 14.91 -13.85
N LEU A 129 6.68 13.73 -14.19
CA LEU A 129 5.91 13.53 -15.42
C LEU A 129 4.60 14.32 -15.40
N LEU A 130 3.84 14.23 -14.31
CA LEU A 130 2.59 14.98 -14.13
C LEU A 130 2.85 16.49 -14.11
N TRP A 131 3.96 16.93 -13.52
CA TRP A 131 4.39 18.32 -13.53
C TRP A 131 4.74 18.80 -14.93
N ALA A 132 5.53 18.03 -15.69
CA ALA A 132 5.88 18.36 -17.07
C ALA A 132 4.64 18.44 -17.97
N ILE A 133 3.70 17.51 -17.82
CA ILE A 133 2.41 17.54 -18.53
C ILE A 133 1.62 18.78 -18.12
N ALA A 134 1.51 19.08 -16.83
CA ALA A 134 0.75 20.24 -16.36
C ALA A 134 1.33 21.56 -16.90
N MET A 135 2.66 21.70 -16.90
CA MET A 135 3.34 22.86 -17.48
C MET A 135 3.14 22.95 -19.00
N ALA A 136 3.24 21.84 -19.73
CA ALA A 136 3.07 21.81 -21.18
C ALA A 136 1.64 22.18 -21.63
N PHE A 137 0.64 21.71 -20.90
CA PHE A 137 -0.78 21.92 -21.21
C PHE A 137 -1.44 23.06 -20.42
N LYS A 138 -0.65 23.80 -19.62
CA LYS A 138 -1.12 24.90 -18.75
C LYS A 138 -2.30 24.50 -17.86
N THR A 139 -2.28 23.27 -17.35
CA THR A 139 -3.32 22.79 -16.42
C THR A 139 -2.92 23.09 -14.97
N ALA A 140 -3.91 23.16 -14.08
CA ALA A 140 -3.65 23.46 -12.67
C ALA A 140 -2.76 22.37 -12.03
N PHE A 141 -1.69 22.79 -11.37
CA PHE A 141 -0.80 21.91 -10.63
C PHE A 141 -1.05 22.04 -9.12
N PRO A 142 -1.20 20.92 -8.39
CA PRO A 142 -1.36 20.95 -6.94
C PRO A 142 -0.13 21.55 -6.25
N ASN A 143 -0.33 22.12 -5.05
CA ASN A 143 0.75 22.74 -4.29
C ASN A 143 1.93 21.76 -4.10
N PRO A 144 3.17 22.10 -4.49
CA PRO A 144 4.32 21.21 -4.40
C PRO A 144 4.56 20.66 -3.00
N TRP A 145 4.25 21.43 -1.95
CA TRP A 145 4.36 20.98 -0.56
C TRP A 145 3.37 19.86 -0.23
N TYR A 146 2.12 19.99 -0.67
CA TYR A 146 1.12 18.94 -0.45
C TYR A 146 1.46 17.66 -1.20
N VAL A 147 2.06 17.80 -2.38
CA VAL A 147 2.54 16.64 -3.11
C VAL A 147 3.73 16.00 -2.42
N PHE A 148 4.75 16.78 -2.04
CA PHE A 148 5.90 16.28 -1.29
C PHE A 148 5.48 15.58 0.00
N ALA A 149 4.58 16.19 0.79
CA ALA A 149 4.08 15.63 2.03
C ALA A 149 3.33 14.32 1.80
N GLY A 150 2.46 14.25 0.79
CA GLY A 150 1.74 13.01 0.44
C GLY A 150 2.69 11.88 0.02
N ILE A 151 3.66 12.18 -0.84
CA ILE A 151 4.65 11.20 -1.32
C ILE A 151 5.53 10.69 -0.17
N SER A 152 5.90 11.57 0.76
CA SER A 152 6.83 11.25 1.84
C SER A 152 6.16 10.52 3.01
N PHE A 153 4.90 10.85 3.31
CA PHE A 153 4.21 10.37 4.50
C PHE A 153 2.84 9.77 4.16
N PRO A 154 2.79 8.54 3.61
CA PRO A 154 1.53 7.93 3.20
C PRO A 154 0.52 7.74 4.36
N LEU A 155 0.97 7.67 5.61
CA LEU A 155 0.10 7.67 6.80
C LEU A 155 -0.68 8.98 6.99
N VAL A 156 -0.18 10.11 6.47
CA VAL A 156 -0.83 11.42 6.61
C VAL A 156 -2.10 11.50 5.77
N TYR A 157 -2.30 10.58 4.81
CA TYR A 157 -3.55 10.47 4.06
C TYR A 157 -4.75 10.17 4.96
N ASP A 158 -4.56 9.49 6.09
CA ASP A 158 -5.62 9.22 7.07
C ASP A 158 -5.99 10.44 7.92
N TYR A 159 -5.42 11.62 7.65
CA TYR A 159 -5.63 12.82 8.47
C TYR A 159 -5.83 14.11 7.66
N ASN A 160 -5.61 14.10 6.34
CA ASN A 160 -5.75 15.30 5.52
C ASN A 160 -6.27 15.00 4.10
N GLY A 161 -7.58 15.17 3.89
CA GLY A 161 -8.22 14.98 2.59
C GLY A 161 -7.68 15.90 1.48
N LYS A 162 -7.25 17.13 1.82
CA LYS A 162 -6.67 18.07 0.85
C LYS A 162 -5.34 17.58 0.31
N MET A 163 -4.50 16.95 1.14
CA MET A 163 -3.24 16.34 0.70
C MET A 163 -3.46 15.11 -0.20
N LEU A 164 -4.47 14.30 0.13
CA LEU A 164 -4.85 13.15 -0.70
C LEU A 164 -5.31 13.61 -2.10
N MET A 165 -6.22 14.57 -2.18
CA MET A 165 -6.72 15.10 -3.46
C MET A 165 -5.65 15.80 -4.29
N ALA A 166 -4.64 16.39 -3.64
CA ALA A 166 -3.51 17.02 -4.31
C ALA A 166 -2.57 15.99 -4.99
N THR A 167 -2.68 14.70 -4.69
CA THR A 167 -1.77 13.67 -5.24
C THR A 167 -2.52 12.70 -6.15
N SER A 168 -3.12 11.67 -5.55
CA SER A 168 -4.06 10.78 -6.22
C SER A 168 -5.07 10.32 -5.19
N GLY A 169 -6.36 10.48 -5.53
CA GLY A 169 -7.45 10.00 -4.69
C GLY A 169 -7.35 8.51 -4.37
N SER A 170 -6.66 7.69 -5.18
CA SER A 170 -6.51 6.26 -4.91
C SER A 170 -5.50 5.92 -3.80
N TRP A 171 -4.61 6.84 -3.43
CA TRP A 171 -3.46 6.52 -2.56
C TRP A 171 -3.80 6.40 -1.08
N TRP A 172 -5.01 6.76 -0.65
CA TRP A 172 -5.47 6.52 0.75
C TRP A 172 -5.39 5.05 1.13
N PHE A 173 -5.57 4.16 0.14
CA PHE A 173 -5.51 2.72 0.33
C PHE A 173 -4.12 2.23 0.76
N VAL A 174 -3.06 2.99 0.45
CA VAL A 174 -1.70 2.69 0.91
C VAL A 174 -1.62 2.81 2.43
N SER A 175 -2.21 3.86 3.01
CA SER A 175 -2.29 4.01 4.47
C SER A 175 -3.05 2.85 5.11
N LEU A 176 -4.17 2.46 4.49
CA LEU A 176 -4.98 1.33 4.95
C LEU A 176 -4.19 0.01 4.99
N ILE A 177 -3.57 -0.39 3.86
CA ILE A 177 -2.77 -1.63 3.80
C ILE A 177 -1.59 -1.56 4.77
N PHE A 178 -0.92 -0.42 4.83
CA PHE A 178 0.22 -0.22 5.73
C PHE A 178 -0.18 -0.41 7.19
N SER A 179 -1.31 0.19 7.61
CA SER A 179 -1.89 0.01 8.94
C SER A 179 -2.21 -1.46 9.23
N PHE A 180 -2.82 -2.17 8.29
CA PHE A 180 -3.08 -3.61 8.45
C PHE A 180 -1.82 -4.46 8.49
N ALA A 181 -0.77 -4.10 7.74
CA ALA A 181 0.51 -4.81 7.78
C ALA A 181 1.18 -4.70 9.16
N ILE A 182 1.10 -3.53 9.79
CA ILE A 182 1.59 -3.30 11.15
C ILE A 182 0.73 -4.02 12.20
N LEU A 183 -0.59 -3.99 12.03
CA LEU A 183 -1.53 -4.57 12.97
C LEU A 183 -1.58 -6.11 12.90
N PHE A 184 -1.23 -6.70 11.75
CA PHE A 184 -1.36 -8.13 11.50
C PHE A 184 -0.64 -9.04 12.51
N PRO A 185 0.62 -8.79 12.93
CA PRO A 185 1.29 -9.63 13.93
C PRO A 185 0.50 -9.74 15.24
N PHE A 186 -0.10 -8.65 15.69
CA PHE A 186 -0.94 -8.62 16.89
C PHE A 186 -2.23 -9.41 16.68
N LEU A 187 -2.93 -9.20 15.56
CA LEU A 187 -4.13 -9.96 15.21
C LEU A 187 -3.85 -11.45 15.07
N TRP A 188 -2.69 -11.82 14.55
CA TRP A 188 -2.26 -13.21 14.44
C TRP A 188 -2.06 -13.85 15.82
N GLN A 189 -1.41 -13.16 16.76
CA GLN A 189 -1.28 -13.66 18.13
C GLN A 189 -2.64 -13.82 18.82
N LEU A 190 -3.55 -12.86 18.65
CA LEU A 190 -4.91 -12.96 19.16
C LEU A 190 -5.68 -14.11 18.51
N LEU A 191 -5.52 -14.34 17.20
CA LEU A 191 -6.13 -15.48 16.50
C LEU A 191 -5.72 -16.81 17.13
N GLN A 192 -4.43 -16.98 17.43
CA GLN A 192 -3.91 -18.19 18.05
C GLN A 192 -4.39 -18.35 19.51
N ARG A 193 -4.55 -17.24 20.24
CA ARG A 193 -4.93 -17.27 21.67
C ARG A 193 -6.44 -17.38 21.89
N TRP A 194 -7.24 -16.64 21.14
CA TRP A 194 -8.70 -16.53 21.34
C TRP A 194 -9.50 -17.39 20.37
N GLY A 195 -8.87 -17.85 19.28
CA GLY A 195 -9.57 -18.54 18.20
C GLY A 195 -10.22 -17.59 17.20
N ALA A 196 -10.55 -18.13 16.03
CA ALA A 196 -11.05 -17.37 14.88
C ALA A 196 -12.42 -16.71 15.14
N ALA A 197 -13.35 -17.43 15.76
CA ALA A 197 -14.70 -16.92 16.02
C ALA A 197 -14.68 -15.69 16.94
N ASN A 198 -13.98 -15.78 18.08
CA ASN A 198 -13.88 -14.68 19.04
C ASN A 198 -13.19 -13.45 18.43
N LEU A 199 -12.11 -13.66 17.68
CA LEU A 199 -11.41 -12.55 17.01
C LEU A 199 -12.33 -11.85 15.99
N VAL A 200 -13.06 -12.60 15.17
CA VAL A 200 -14.04 -12.05 14.21
C VAL A 200 -15.12 -11.28 14.93
N ILE A 201 -15.74 -11.84 15.97
CA ILE A 201 -16.83 -11.18 16.73
C ILE A 201 -16.34 -9.84 17.29
N VAL A 202 -15.21 -9.82 18.01
CA VAL A 202 -14.68 -8.59 18.62
C VAL A 202 -14.35 -7.55 17.55
N CYS A 203 -13.65 -7.93 16.48
CA CYS A 203 -13.23 -7.00 15.43
C CYS A 203 -14.42 -6.46 14.60
N VAL A 204 -15.43 -7.30 14.35
CA VAL A 204 -16.68 -6.88 13.71
C VAL A 204 -17.42 -5.91 14.62
N LEU A 205 -17.60 -6.20 15.92
CA LEU A 205 -18.26 -5.28 16.85
C LEU A 205 -17.53 -3.93 16.94
N LEU A 206 -16.19 -3.94 17.01
CA LEU A 206 -15.40 -2.71 16.96
C LEU A 206 -15.62 -1.92 15.67
N THR A 207 -15.65 -2.61 14.52
CA THR A 207 -15.91 -1.99 13.21
C THR A 207 -17.31 -1.38 13.15
N LEU A 208 -18.33 -2.12 13.58
CA LEU A 208 -19.72 -1.65 13.58
C LEU A 208 -19.91 -0.49 14.54
N GLY A 209 -19.35 -0.55 15.74
CA GLY A 209 -19.38 0.54 16.71
C GLY A 209 -18.70 1.80 16.19
N TYR A 210 -17.52 1.65 15.57
CA TYR A 210 -16.80 2.74 14.93
C TYR A 210 -17.62 3.39 13.80
N ARG A 211 -18.22 2.58 12.92
CA ARG A 211 -19.06 3.08 11.83
C ARG A 211 -20.35 3.73 12.32
N ALA A 212 -20.96 3.20 13.39
CA ALA A 212 -22.12 3.82 14.00
C ALA A 212 -21.79 5.21 14.55
N ILE A 213 -20.66 5.36 15.24
CA ILE A 213 -20.16 6.67 15.69
C ILE A 213 -19.93 7.59 14.49
N ALA A 214 -19.22 7.11 13.46
CA ALA A 214 -18.93 7.91 12.27
C ALA A 214 -20.19 8.41 11.57
N VAL A 215 -21.19 7.55 11.36
CA VAL A 215 -22.41 7.90 10.62
C VAL A 215 -23.36 8.75 11.47
N TYR A 216 -23.64 8.35 12.71
CA TYR A 216 -24.69 8.97 13.52
C TYR A 216 -24.23 10.14 14.38
N ILE A 217 -22.95 10.17 14.79
CA ILE A 217 -22.42 11.22 15.67
C ILE A 217 -21.60 12.23 14.87
N LEU A 218 -20.78 11.75 13.94
CA LEU A 218 -19.84 12.60 13.18
C LEU A 218 -20.37 13.04 11.81
N GLY A 219 -21.60 12.63 11.43
CA GLY A 219 -22.22 12.98 10.15
C GLY A 219 -21.47 12.43 8.92
N GLY A 220 -20.68 11.37 9.10
CA GLY A 220 -19.80 10.85 8.07
C GLY A 220 -20.48 9.99 7.01
N HIS A 221 -19.93 10.00 5.80
CA HIS A 221 -20.38 9.16 4.68
C HIS A 221 -19.70 7.78 4.70
N PRO A 222 -20.43 6.66 4.47
CA PRO A 222 -19.94 5.29 4.63
C PRO A 222 -18.84 4.93 3.65
N SER A 223 -18.90 5.50 2.45
CA SER A 223 -17.95 5.18 1.37
C SER A 223 -16.52 5.60 1.71
N TYR A 224 -16.33 6.47 2.71
CA TYR A 224 -15.01 7.02 3.03
C TYR A 224 -14.73 7.26 4.52
N VAL A 225 -15.72 7.07 5.42
CA VAL A 225 -15.64 7.43 6.86
C VAL A 225 -14.94 8.77 7.03
N ILE A 226 -15.49 9.74 6.33
CA ILE A 226 -15.04 11.12 6.35
C ILE A 226 -15.72 11.79 7.55
N TRP A 227 -14.95 12.43 8.42
CA TRP A 227 -15.52 13.38 9.37
C TRP A 227 -15.53 14.78 8.76
N ASP A 228 -16.58 15.55 9.05
CA ASP A 228 -16.58 16.97 8.74
C ASP A 228 -15.92 17.73 9.89
N THR A 229 -14.88 18.51 9.59
CA THR A 229 -14.19 19.35 10.59
C THR A 229 -14.20 20.80 10.15
N PRO A 230 -13.97 21.75 11.07
CA PRO A 230 -13.74 23.14 10.70
C PRO A 230 -12.60 23.35 9.68
N ALA A 231 -11.65 22.40 9.59
CA ALA A 231 -10.55 22.42 8.62
C ALA A 231 -10.91 21.78 7.24
N GLY A 232 -12.12 21.25 7.12
CA GLY A 232 -12.66 20.50 5.99
C GLY A 232 -12.88 19.01 6.30
N TRP A 233 -13.12 18.23 5.25
CA TRP A 233 -13.28 16.79 5.37
C TRP A 233 -11.94 16.09 5.57
N GLN A 234 -11.89 15.11 6.49
CA GLN A 234 -10.72 14.23 6.63
C GLN A 234 -11.17 12.77 6.72
N PRO A 235 -10.44 11.83 6.08
CA PRO A 235 -10.61 10.42 6.38
C PRO A 235 -10.28 10.21 7.86
N PHE A 236 -11.07 9.47 8.61
CA PHE A 236 -10.77 9.16 10.01
C PHE A 236 -10.43 7.68 10.13
N ALA A 237 -9.25 7.35 10.69
CA ALA A 237 -8.77 6.01 11.04
C ALA A 237 -9.32 4.88 10.14
N LEU A 238 -9.01 4.93 8.84
CA LEU A 238 -9.63 4.08 7.81
C LEU A 238 -9.48 2.58 8.07
N PHE A 239 -8.46 2.16 8.83
CA PHE A 239 -8.30 0.76 9.17
C PHE A 239 -9.38 0.24 10.12
N LEU A 240 -9.92 1.07 11.03
CA LEU A 240 -10.98 0.65 11.96
C LEU A 240 -12.29 0.36 11.23
N SER A 241 -12.63 1.15 10.22
CA SER A 241 -13.85 0.93 9.42
C SER A 241 -13.79 -0.34 8.58
N LYS A 242 -12.60 -0.88 8.33
CA LYS A 242 -12.37 -2.07 7.50
C LYS A 242 -11.80 -3.26 8.28
N LEU A 243 -11.62 -3.13 9.60
CA LEU A 243 -10.95 -4.12 10.45
C LEU A 243 -11.70 -5.46 10.44
N GLY A 244 -13.02 -5.44 10.58
CA GLY A 244 -13.88 -6.63 10.55
C GLY A 244 -13.72 -7.42 9.24
N THR A 245 -13.80 -6.73 8.10
CA THR A 245 -13.61 -7.33 6.76
C THR A 245 -12.23 -7.96 6.61
N PHE A 246 -11.18 -7.27 7.06
CA PHE A 246 -9.81 -7.78 7.02
C PHE A 246 -9.64 -9.03 7.89
N VAL A 247 -10.19 -9.03 9.11
CA VAL A 247 -10.12 -10.14 10.07
C VAL A 247 -10.95 -11.34 9.61
N ILE A 248 -12.08 -11.13 8.92
CA ILE A 248 -12.79 -12.22 8.24
C ILE A 248 -11.87 -12.87 7.20
N GLY A 249 -11.15 -12.08 6.42
CA GLY A 249 -10.11 -12.57 5.51
C GLY A 249 -9.07 -13.44 6.21
N ILE A 250 -8.55 -12.99 7.35
CA ILE A 250 -7.60 -13.77 8.19
C ILE A 250 -8.24 -15.09 8.65
N SER A 251 -9.47 -15.04 9.16
CA SER A 251 -10.20 -16.21 9.65
C SER A 251 -10.40 -17.26 8.54
N VAL A 252 -10.85 -16.82 7.36
CA VAL A 252 -11.01 -17.67 6.17
C VAL A 252 -9.66 -18.25 5.73
N GLY A 253 -8.58 -17.46 5.80
CA GLY A 253 -7.23 -17.94 5.50
C GLY A 253 -6.76 -19.02 6.47
N ASN A 254 -7.09 -18.88 7.75
CA ASN A 254 -6.77 -19.85 8.78
C ASN A 254 -7.58 -21.15 8.62
N SER A 255 -8.87 -21.06 8.31
CA SER A 255 -9.68 -22.24 7.96
C SER A 255 -9.16 -22.93 6.71
N TYR A 256 -8.72 -22.16 5.71
CA TYR A 256 -8.11 -22.74 4.50
C TYR A 256 -6.85 -23.55 4.80
N LEU A 257 -5.99 -23.08 5.71
CA LEU A 257 -4.80 -23.85 6.12
C LEU A 257 -5.14 -25.16 6.86
N LYS A 258 -6.38 -25.33 7.32
CA LYS A 258 -6.91 -26.53 7.97
C LYS A 258 -7.77 -27.39 7.01
N ASP A 259 -7.77 -27.07 5.73
CA ASP A 259 -8.61 -27.70 4.72
C ASP A 259 -10.13 -27.60 5.00
N GLU A 260 -10.55 -26.50 5.64
CA GLU A 260 -11.94 -26.25 6.04
C GLU A 260 -12.45 -24.87 5.58
N GLY A 261 -13.76 -24.67 5.71
CA GLY A 261 -14.40 -23.36 5.58
C GLY A 261 -14.90 -23.01 4.16
N PRO A 262 -15.23 -21.73 3.91
CA PRO A 262 -15.99 -21.32 2.72
C PRO A 262 -15.24 -21.52 1.41
N VAL A 263 -13.92 -21.61 1.49
CA VAL A 263 -13.05 -21.92 0.34
C VAL A 263 -13.29 -23.36 -0.15
N TYR A 264 -13.82 -24.28 0.65
CA TYR A 264 -14.10 -25.66 0.21
C TYR A 264 -15.57 -25.92 -0.11
N TRP A 265 -16.45 -24.91 0.01
CA TRP A 265 -17.85 -25.04 -0.36
C TRP A 265 -18.01 -25.31 -1.86
N GLY A 266 -19.00 -26.15 -2.20
CA GLY A 266 -19.41 -26.37 -3.59
C GLY A 266 -19.93 -25.09 -4.24
N SER A 267 -19.70 -24.93 -5.54
CA SER A 267 -20.05 -23.71 -6.29
C SER A 267 -21.51 -23.25 -6.11
N PRO A 268 -22.54 -24.13 -6.15
CA PRO A 268 -23.93 -23.70 -5.95
C PRO A 268 -24.16 -23.14 -4.54
N HIS A 269 -23.62 -23.79 -3.50
CA HIS A 269 -23.78 -23.35 -2.12
C HIS A 269 -23.11 -22.00 -1.87
N ALA A 270 -21.87 -21.84 -2.33
CA ALA A 270 -21.13 -20.59 -2.22
C ALA A 270 -21.80 -19.43 -2.99
N LEU A 271 -22.36 -19.70 -4.19
CA LEU A 271 -23.10 -18.69 -4.95
C LEU A 271 -24.42 -18.32 -4.27
N THR A 272 -25.18 -19.27 -3.75
CA THR A 272 -26.46 -18.98 -3.08
C THR A 272 -26.24 -18.13 -1.83
N ILE A 273 -25.32 -18.52 -0.95
CA ILE A 273 -24.97 -17.71 0.23
C ILE A 273 -24.42 -16.36 -0.20
N GLY A 274 -23.50 -16.34 -1.16
CA GLY A 274 -22.91 -15.12 -1.70
C GLY A 274 -23.95 -14.14 -2.24
N ALA A 275 -24.93 -14.64 -3.00
CA ALA A 275 -26.01 -13.84 -3.56
C ALA A 275 -26.95 -13.29 -2.48
N VAL A 276 -27.37 -14.11 -1.52
CA VAL A 276 -28.23 -13.65 -0.40
C VAL A 276 -27.53 -12.55 0.41
N VAL A 277 -26.27 -12.78 0.79
CA VAL A 277 -25.48 -11.82 1.56
C VAL A 277 -25.20 -10.54 0.76
N TYR A 278 -24.90 -10.67 -0.54
CA TYR A 278 -24.71 -9.54 -1.44
C TYR A 278 -25.98 -8.70 -1.59
N ILE A 279 -27.14 -9.32 -1.85
CA ILE A 279 -28.42 -8.63 -1.98
C ILE A 279 -28.75 -7.88 -0.67
N ALA A 280 -28.56 -8.53 0.48
CA ALA A 280 -28.74 -7.87 1.77
C ALA A 280 -27.83 -6.65 1.94
N GLY A 281 -26.54 -6.78 1.62
CA GLY A 281 -25.57 -5.67 1.64
C GLY A 281 -25.93 -4.55 0.66
N PHE A 282 -26.38 -4.92 -0.54
CA PHE A 282 -26.77 -4.00 -1.61
C PHE A 282 -28.02 -3.20 -1.21
N ILE A 283 -29.00 -3.81 -0.55
CA ILE A 283 -30.15 -3.09 -0.01
C ILE A 283 -29.69 -2.18 1.14
N CYS A 284 -28.88 -2.70 2.07
CA CYS A 284 -28.37 -1.95 3.23
C CYS A 284 -27.65 -0.66 2.83
N GLN A 285 -26.91 -0.65 1.72
CA GLN A 285 -26.16 0.53 1.28
C GLN A 285 -27.06 1.75 0.94
N PHE A 286 -28.37 1.57 0.83
CA PHE A 286 -29.32 2.64 0.52
C PHE A 286 -30.07 3.19 1.74
N TYR A 287 -29.73 2.72 2.95
CA TYR A 287 -30.34 3.18 4.20
C TYR A 287 -29.26 3.53 5.23
N THR A 288 -29.48 4.59 6.02
CA THR A 288 -28.50 5.07 7.02
C THR A 288 -28.10 3.99 8.03
N TRP A 289 -29.04 3.15 8.48
CA TRP A 289 -28.72 2.04 9.39
C TRP A 289 -27.92 0.94 8.69
N GLY A 290 -28.24 0.70 7.41
CA GLY A 290 -27.59 -0.32 6.60
C GLY A 290 -26.16 0.05 6.23
N TRP A 291 -25.83 1.35 6.20
CA TRP A 291 -24.46 1.85 6.03
C TRP A 291 -23.48 1.29 7.05
N ILE A 292 -23.90 0.95 8.26
CA ILE A 292 -23.02 0.33 9.26
C ILE A 292 -22.55 -1.06 8.79
N PHE A 293 -23.43 -1.83 8.13
CA PHE A 293 -23.21 -3.24 7.78
C PHE A 293 -22.83 -3.46 6.31
N ALA A 294 -23.16 -2.51 5.42
CA ALA A 294 -23.10 -2.69 3.98
C ALA A 294 -21.75 -3.22 3.48
N ASP A 295 -20.64 -2.54 3.78
CA ASP A 295 -19.28 -2.95 3.35
C ASP A 295 -18.92 -4.38 3.77
N LEU A 296 -19.33 -4.79 4.97
CA LEU A 296 -19.06 -6.14 5.47
C LEU A 296 -19.84 -7.16 4.63
N LEU A 297 -21.15 -6.95 4.46
CA LEU A 297 -22.02 -7.85 3.70
C LEU A 297 -21.64 -7.89 2.21
N LEU A 298 -21.44 -6.72 1.59
CA LEU A 298 -21.05 -6.60 0.18
C LEU A 298 -19.73 -7.32 -0.08
N SER A 299 -18.72 -7.14 0.78
CA SER A 299 -17.42 -7.78 0.61
C SER A 299 -17.48 -9.29 0.71
N ILE A 300 -18.25 -9.85 1.65
CA ILE A 300 -18.44 -11.29 1.81
C ILE A 300 -19.18 -11.86 0.59
N GLY A 301 -20.31 -11.25 0.23
CA GLY A 301 -21.14 -11.70 -0.88
C GLY A 301 -20.40 -11.66 -2.23
N LEU A 302 -19.76 -10.53 -2.53
CA LEU A 302 -18.95 -10.36 -3.74
C LEU A 302 -17.74 -11.30 -3.75
N SER A 303 -17.03 -11.46 -2.63
CA SER A 303 -15.85 -12.34 -2.59
C SER A 303 -16.21 -13.80 -2.88
N LEU A 304 -17.35 -14.29 -2.37
CA LEU A 304 -17.83 -15.64 -2.68
C LEU A 304 -18.20 -15.79 -4.17
N GLY A 305 -18.92 -14.82 -4.73
CA GLY A 305 -19.26 -14.81 -6.16
C GLY A 305 -18.01 -14.77 -7.04
N CYS A 306 -17.07 -13.88 -6.74
CA CYS A 306 -15.79 -13.75 -7.45
C CYS A 306 -14.95 -15.01 -7.31
N MET A 307 -14.92 -15.65 -6.13
CA MET A 307 -14.21 -16.90 -5.91
C MET A 307 -14.73 -18.01 -6.82
N VAL A 308 -16.05 -18.21 -6.89
CA VAL A 308 -16.63 -19.24 -7.75
C VAL A 308 -16.33 -18.94 -9.22
N MET A 309 -16.55 -17.70 -9.66
CA MET A 309 -16.26 -17.28 -11.04
C MET A 309 -14.78 -17.50 -11.40
N CYS A 310 -13.85 -16.99 -10.58
CA CYS A 310 -12.42 -17.10 -10.85
C CYS A 310 -11.90 -18.53 -10.75
N ARG A 311 -12.53 -19.43 -9.98
CA ARG A 311 -12.21 -20.86 -9.98
C ARG A 311 -12.58 -21.55 -11.28
N ILE A 312 -13.78 -21.28 -11.78
CA ILE A 312 -14.24 -21.83 -13.06
C ILE A 312 -13.29 -21.37 -14.17
N LEU A 313 -12.99 -20.07 -14.21
CA LEU A 313 -12.05 -19.50 -15.19
C LEU A 313 -10.63 -20.06 -15.04
N ALA A 314 -10.13 -20.19 -13.81
CA ALA A 314 -8.81 -20.77 -13.53
C ALA A 314 -8.74 -22.29 -13.77
N GLY A 315 -9.86 -22.98 -14.05
CA GLY A 315 -9.85 -24.35 -14.52
C GLY A 315 -9.11 -24.51 -15.86
N GLN A 316 -9.10 -23.46 -16.69
CA GLN A 316 -8.33 -23.44 -17.93
C GLN A 316 -6.86 -23.04 -17.65
N ARG A 317 -5.91 -23.91 -18.03
CA ARG A 317 -4.47 -23.73 -17.76
C ARG A 317 -3.90 -22.39 -18.27
N GLN A 318 -4.36 -21.93 -19.43
CA GLN A 318 -3.93 -20.65 -20.01
C GLN A 318 -4.40 -19.46 -19.16
N ILE A 319 -5.66 -19.45 -18.75
CA ILE A 319 -6.24 -18.40 -17.90
C ILE A 319 -5.59 -18.42 -16.52
N ALA A 320 -5.34 -19.60 -15.95
CA ALA A 320 -4.65 -19.72 -14.67
C ALA A 320 -3.23 -19.13 -14.72
N SER A 321 -2.47 -19.45 -15.78
CA SER A 321 -1.15 -18.88 -16.00
C SER A 321 -1.21 -17.37 -16.18
N PHE A 322 -2.22 -16.86 -16.90
CA PHE A 322 -2.46 -15.43 -17.04
C PHE A 322 -2.75 -14.77 -15.68
N PHE A 323 -3.68 -15.31 -14.88
CA PHE A 323 -3.98 -14.76 -13.55
C PHE A 323 -2.75 -14.72 -12.64
N ILE A 324 -1.95 -15.79 -12.60
CA ILE A 324 -0.72 -15.83 -11.80
C ILE A 324 0.30 -14.77 -12.27
N ALA A 325 0.44 -14.60 -13.59
CA ALA A 325 1.34 -13.62 -14.18
C ALA A 325 0.89 -12.19 -13.87
N MET A 326 -0.39 -11.90 -14.09
CA MET A 326 -0.97 -10.57 -13.99
C MET A 326 -1.20 -10.12 -12.54
N GLY A 327 -1.53 -11.03 -11.64
CA GLY A 327 -1.78 -10.72 -10.23
C GLY A 327 -0.59 -10.07 -9.52
N GLY A 328 0.63 -10.38 -9.99
CA GLY A 328 1.86 -9.74 -9.51
C GLY A 328 1.93 -8.23 -9.74
N TYR A 329 1.15 -7.69 -10.68
CA TYR A 329 1.12 -6.27 -11.03
C TYR A 329 -0.10 -5.55 -10.46
N SER A 330 -1.04 -6.26 -9.81
CA SER A 330 -2.31 -5.68 -9.33
C SER A 330 -2.13 -4.49 -8.38
N TYR A 331 -1.17 -4.56 -7.47
CA TYR A 331 -0.89 -3.45 -6.55
C TYR A 331 -0.36 -2.21 -7.29
N THR A 332 0.61 -2.37 -8.20
CA THR A 332 1.15 -1.25 -8.97
C THR A 332 0.12 -0.68 -9.95
N PHE A 333 -0.73 -1.53 -10.52
CA PHE A 333 -1.89 -1.12 -11.32
C PHE A 333 -2.83 -0.24 -10.49
N PHE A 334 -3.16 -0.69 -9.27
CA PHE A 334 -3.96 0.10 -8.34
C PHE A 334 -3.31 1.45 -8.00
N LEU A 335 -1.99 1.54 -7.87
CA LEU A 335 -1.33 2.83 -7.61
C LEU A 335 -1.38 3.79 -8.80
N MET A 336 -1.39 3.27 -10.03
CA MET A 336 -1.31 4.05 -11.26
C MET A 336 -2.67 4.45 -11.85
N HIS A 337 -3.74 3.67 -11.59
CA HIS A 337 -5.00 3.83 -12.33
C HIS A 337 -5.58 5.25 -12.25
N GLY A 338 -5.57 5.86 -11.06
CA GLY A 338 -6.14 7.20 -10.89
C GLY A 338 -5.45 8.24 -11.77
N LEU A 339 -4.11 8.21 -11.82
CA LEU A 339 -3.31 9.12 -12.62
C LEU A 339 -3.56 8.97 -14.12
N VAL A 340 -3.66 7.72 -14.60
CA VAL A 340 -3.89 7.42 -16.00
C VAL A 340 -5.30 7.85 -16.42
N VAL A 341 -6.30 7.48 -15.63
CA VAL A 341 -7.70 7.82 -15.87
C VAL A 341 -7.89 9.33 -15.91
N ASP A 342 -7.41 10.06 -14.90
CA ASP A 342 -7.56 11.52 -14.83
C ASP A 342 -6.96 12.22 -16.06
N ARG A 343 -5.76 11.79 -16.48
CA ARG A 343 -5.07 12.40 -17.63
C ARG A 343 -5.76 12.08 -18.95
N ILE A 344 -6.20 10.85 -19.17
CA ILE A 344 -6.92 10.49 -20.39
C ILE A 344 -8.29 11.21 -20.44
N LEU A 345 -8.99 11.31 -19.31
CA LEU A 345 -10.25 12.02 -19.23
C LEU A 345 -10.10 13.51 -19.59
N GLN A 346 -9.09 14.19 -19.01
CA GLN A 346 -8.84 15.60 -19.22
C GLN A 346 -8.29 15.93 -20.62
N LEU A 347 -7.34 15.13 -21.12
CA LEU A 347 -6.63 15.46 -22.37
C LEU A 347 -7.32 14.93 -23.63
N VAL A 348 -7.97 13.77 -23.56
CA VAL A 348 -8.49 13.06 -24.74
C VAL A 348 -10.01 13.03 -24.76
N VAL A 349 -10.64 12.61 -23.65
CA VAL A 349 -12.09 12.40 -23.59
C VAL A 349 -12.85 13.72 -23.61
N GLN A 350 -12.45 14.69 -22.77
CA GLN A 350 -13.03 16.05 -22.74
C GLN A 350 -14.57 16.07 -22.65
N GLY A 351 -15.16 15.12 -21.92
CA GLY A 351 -16.61 15.00 -21.76
C GLY A 351 -17.36 14.30 -22.92
N ASP A 352 -16.68 13.88 -23.98
CA ASP A 352 -17.30 13.16 -25.09
C ASP A 352 -17.49 11.66 -24.76
N ALA A 353 -18.74 11.21 -24.76
CA ALA A 353 -19.08 9.83 -24.38
C ALA A 353 -18.59 8.76 -25.38
N THR A 354 -18.48 9.09 -26.66
CA THR A 354 -17.94 8.16 -27.68
C THR A 354 -16.44 7.97 -27.45
N ARG A 355 -15.72 9.08 -27.23
CA ARG A 355 -14.30 9.02 -26.86
C ARG A 355 -14.09 8.28 -25.55
N TYR A 356 -14.94 8.51 -24.55
CA TYR A 356 -14.90 7.79 -23.28
C TYR A 356 -14.97 6.26 -23.50
N ALA A 357 -15.98 5.79 -24.24
CA ALA A 357 -16.17 4.37 -24.49
C ALA A 357 -14.97 3.73 -25.22
N VAL A 358 -14.41 4.42 -26.22
CA VAL A 358 -13.22 3.95 -26.97
C VAL A 358 -11.96 3.99 -26.10
N MET A 359 -11.84 4.97 -25.20
CA MET A 359 -10.67 5.13 -24.34
C MET A 359 -10.66 4.18 -23.14
N LEU A 360 -11.78 3.57 -22.73
CA LEU A 360 -11.81 2.66 -21.57
C LEU A 360 -10.84 1.47 -21.68
N PRO A 361 -10.81 0.68 -22.78
CA PRO A 361 -9.81 -0.38 -22.96
C PRO A 361 -8.38 0.17 -22.98
N ILE A 362 -8.18 1.37 -23.53
CA ILE A 362 -6.87 2.04 -23.59
C ILE A 362 -6.42 2.46 -22.19
N MET A 363 -7.31 2.96 -21.33
CA MET A 363 -7.01 3.28 -19.92
C MET A 363 -6.55 2.02 -19.17
N ILE A 364 -7.26 0.89 -19.34
CA ILE A 364 -6.87 -0.39 -18.73
C ILE A 364 -5.51 -0.85 -19.24
N GLY A 365 -5.32 -0.87 -20.57
CA GLY A 365 -4.08 -1.32 -21.20
C GLY A 365 -2.87 -0.44 -20.84
N SER A 366 -3.02 0.88 -20.89
CA SER A 366 -1.96 1.83 -20.53
C SER A 366 -1.61 1.78 -19.05
N THR A 367 -2.60 1.69 -18.16
CA THR A 367 -2.36 1.48 -16.72
C THR A 367 -1.57 0.19 -16.48
N LEU A 368 -1.93 -0.88 -17.18
CA LEU A 368 -1.22 -2.14 -17.07
C LEU A 368 0.21 -2.08 -17.59
N ILE A 369 0.44 -1.47 -18.77
CA ILE A 369 1.78 -1.29 -19.32
C ILE A 369 2.64 -0.50 -18.35
N LEU A 370 2.13 0.61 -17.81
CA LEU A 370 2.84 1.43 -16.83
C LEU A 370 3.11 0.67 -15.52
N ALA A 371 2.15 -0.14 -15.05
CA ALA A 371 2.34 -0.98 -13.87
C ALA A 371 3.46 -2.01 -14.07
N VAL A 372 3.48 -2.67 -15.23
CA VAL A 372 4.54 -3.62 -15.61
C VAL A 372 5.88 -2.92 -15.69
N LEU A 373 5.98 -1.81 -16.43
CA LEU A 373 7.20 -1.02 -16.56
C LEU A 373 7.73 -0.59 -15.20
N THR A 374 6.86 -0.10 -14.32
CA THR A 374 7.24 0.32 -12.97
C THR A 374 7.79 -0.83 -12.14
N VAL A 375 7.20 -2.01 -12.21
CA VAL A 375 7.75 -3.19 -11.53
C VAL A 375 9.13 -3.58 -12.08
N TYR A 376 9.35 -3.45 -13.38
CA TYR A 376 10.66 -3.74 -13.99
C TYR A 376 11.73 -2.68 -13.68
N THR A 377 11.37 -1.40 -13.57
CA THR A 377 12.30 -0.31 -13.26
C THR A 377 12.54 -0.13 -11.76
N SER A 378 11.61 -0.57 -10.91
CA SER A 378 11.67 -0.44 -9.45
C SER A 378 13.00 -0.95 -8.85
N PRO A 379 13.55 -2.13 -9.20
CA PRO A 379 14.86 -2.57 -8.69
C PRO A 379 16.03 -1.66 -9.07
N LEU A 380 15.98 -1.00 -10.23
CA LEU A 380 16.99 -0.04 -10.64
C LEU A 380 16.92 1.22 -9.77
N ILE A 381 15.71 1.75 -9.57
CA ILE A 381 15.44 2.89 -8.68
C ILE A 381 15.94 2.57 -7.26
N GLN A 382 15.76 1.33 -6.82
CA GLN A 382 16.20 0.90 -5.50
C GLN A 382 17.72 1.00 -5.34
N ARG A 383 18.45 0.53 -6.34
CA ARG A 383 19.92 0.56 -6.35
C ARG A 383 20.44 1.98 -6.40
N ILE A 384 19.82 2.83 -7.22
CA ILE A 384 20.18 4.25 -7.33
C ILE A 384 19.92 4.96 -5.99
N ALA A 385 18.75 4.78 -5.39
CA ALA A 385 18.41 5.40 -4.11
C ALA A 385 19.32 4.93 -2.97
N LEU A 386 19.65 3.63 -2.91
CA LEU A 386 20.59 3.11 -1.91
C LEU A 386 22.02 3.61 -2.14
N GLY A 387 22.44 3.76 -3.40
CA GLY A 387 23.74 4.36 -3.74
C GLY A 387 23.80 5.81 -3.26
N LEU A 388 22.80 6.62 -3.61
CA LEU A 388 22.70 8.01 -3.17
C LEU A 388 22.66 8.15 -1.64
N LEU A 389 21.92 7.29 -0.95
CA LEU A 389 21.90 7.29 0.52
C LEU A 389 23.27 6.96 1.12
N ARG A 390 23.99 6.00 0.54
CA ARG A 390 25.36 5.66 0.97
C ARG A 390 26.32 6.82 0.72
N ASP A 391 26.19 7.50 -0.41
CA ASP A 391 27.03 8.65 -0.76
C ASP A 391 26.74 9.83 0.17
N VAL A 392 25.46 10.09 0.49
CA VAL A 392 25.06 11.11 1.47
C VAL A 392 25.56 10.76 2.87
N ASP A 393 25.41 9.51 3.30
CA ASP A 393 25.92 9.06 4.60
C ASP A 393 27.44 9.19 4.67
N TYR A 394 28.14 8.83 3.59
CA TYR A 394 29.58 9.04 3.45
C TYR A 394 29.94 10.52 3.60
N VAL A 395 29.27 11.43 2.89
CA VAL A 395 29.51 12.89 2.96
C VAL A 395 29.19 13.46 4.35
N LEU A 396 28.10 13.02 4.98
CA LEU A 396 27.69 13.49 6.31
C LEU A 396 28.64 12.97 7.41
N THR A 397 29.15 11.74 7.28
CA THR A 397 30.11 11.16 8.23
C THR A 397 31.54 11.66 8.01
N THR A 398 31.94 11.99 6.78
CA THR A 398 33.21 12.67 6.47
C THR A 398 33.17 14.18 6.71
N SER A 399 32.14 14.70 7.38
CA SER A 399 32.09 16.11 7.76
C SER A 399 33.30 16.45 8.67
N PRO A 400 34.13 17.44 8.29
CA PRO A 400 35.42 17.74 8.93
C PRO A 400 35.30 18.19 10.40
N SER A 401 34.09 18.44 10.90
CA SER A 401 33.85 18.76 12.32
C SER A 401 33.92 17.54 13.24
N LEU A 402 33.65 16.33 12.74
CA LEU A 402 33.87 15.07 13.46
C LEU A 402 35.34 14.64 13.37
N GLN A 403 35.99 14.80 12.21
CA GLN A 403 37.44 14.64 12.04
C GLN A 403 38.24 15.62 12.92
N ARG A 404 37.76 16.86 13.16
CA ARG A 404 38.42 17.80 14.09
C ARG A 404 38.43 17.36 15.55
N ARG A 405 37.61 16.39 15.98
CA ARG A 405 37.62 15.89 17.36
C ARG A 405 38.71 14.84 17.62
N PHE A 406 39.25 14.23 16.58
CA PHE A 406 40.40 13.35 16.65
C PHE A 406 41.49 13.93 15.76
N LYS A 407 42.28 14.83 16.33
CA LYS A 407 43.55 15.19 15.69
C LYS A 407 44.35 13.89 15.59
N GLU A 408 44.49 13.35 14.38
CA GLU A 408 45.27 12.15 14.11
C GLU A 408 46.64 12.28 14.81
N PRO A 409 47.04 11.30 15.65
CA PRO A 409 48.31 11.35 16.35
C PRO A 409 49.46 11.47 15.36
N GLN A 410 50.26 12.53 15.46
CA GLN A 410 51.45 12.68 14.64
C GLN A 410 52.65 12.01 15.31
N VAL A 411 53.67 11.65 14.52
CA VAL A 411 54.94 11.15 15.06
C VAL A 411 55.50 12.18 16.04
N GLY A 412 55.75 11.74 17.28
CA GLY A 412 56.18 12.58 18.40
C GLY A 412 55.07 13.00 19.36
N ASP A 413 53.79 12.76 19.03
CA ASP A 413 52.69 13.05 19.95
C ASP A 413 52.67 12.06 21.13
N GLU A 414 52.39 12.58 22.34
CA GLU A 414 52.13 11.78 23.53
C GLU A 414 50.68 11.28 23.54
N VAL A 415 50.54 9.96 23.66
CA VAL A 415 49.27 9.24 23.66
C VAL A 415 49.17 8.33 24.90
N CYS A 416 47.96 7.93 25.24
CA CYS A 416 47.66 6.93 26.24
C CYS A 416 47.13 5.67 25.56
N TYR A 417 47.71 4.52 25.86
CA TYR A 417 47.23 3.21 25.39
C TYR A 417 46.60 2.45 26.56
N ARG A 418 45.35 2.00 26.42
CA ARG A 418 44.59 1.28 27.47
C ARG A 418 44.61 1.94 28.86
N SER A 419 44.60 3.27 28.90
CA SER A 419 44.66 4.10 30.13
C SER A 419 46.04 4.21 30.79
N GLU A 420 47.09 3.65 30.20
CA GLU A 420 48.48 3.92 30.60
C GLU A 420 49.01 5.13 29.82
N ALA A 421 49.46 6.15 30.54
CA ALA A 421 50.04 7.36 29.95
C ALA A 421 51.52 7.19 29.60
N GLY A 422 52.06 8.12 28.81
CA GLY A 422 53.48 8.19 28.50
C GLY A 422 53.90 7.27 27.35
N TRP A 423 53.03 7.07 26.36
CA TRP A 423 53.41 6.48 25.08
C TRP A 423 53.67 7.59 24.07
N ILE A 424 54.66 7.41 23.20
CA ILE A 424 55.00 8.34 22.13
C ILE A 424 54.83 7.62 20.79
N VAL A 425 54.16 8.26 19.84
CA VAL A 425 54.03 7.73 18.48
C VAL A 425 55.37 7.85 17.76
N LEU A 426 55.97 6.73 17.36
CA LEU A 426 57.25 6.73 16.62
C LEU A 426 57.05 6.69 15.10
N LYS A 427 56.05 5.94 14.65
CA LYS A 427 55.81 5.72 13.22
C LYS A 427 54.34 5.43 12.99
N VAL A 428 53.79 5.99 11.91
CA VAL A 428 52.44 5.70 11.43
C VAL A 428 52.57 4.90 10.15
N GLU A 429 51.99 3.70 10.08
CA GLU A 429 51.93 2.92 8.85
C GLU A 429 50.48 2.51 8.56
N LYS A 430 50.10 2.64 7.29
CA LYS A 430 48.79 2.25 6.80
C LYS A 430 48.89 0.86 6.16
N LEU A 431 48.28 -0.13 6.81
CA LEU A 431 48.19 -1.49 6.25
C LEU A 431 47.04 -1.53 5.24
N LEU A 432 47.16 -2.39 4.22
CA LEU A 432 46.29 -2.42 3.03
C LEU A 432 44.78 -2.66 3.31
N ASP A 433 44.42 -3.16 4.50
CA ASP A 433 43.03 -3.37 4.94
C ASP A 433 42.52 -2.20 5.79
N GLU A 434 42.36 -1.02 5.18
CA GLU A 434 41.63 0.19 5.65
C GLU A 434 41.87 0.71 7.10
N GLN A 435 42.71 0.07 7.92
CA GLN A 435 42.98 0.42 9.31
C GLN A 435 44.41 0.96 9.47
N GLU A 436 44.54 2.09 10.15
CA GLU A 436 45.84 2.68 10.46
C GLU A 436 46.41 2.06 11.74
N PHE A 437 47.66 1.60 11.66
CA PHE A 437 48.39 1.08 12.80
C PHE A 437 49.51 2.05 13.18
N PHE A 438 49.62 2.31 14.47
CA PHE A 438 50.61 3.23 15.05
C PHE A 438 51.65 2.43 15.79
N LEU A 439 52.92 2.56 15.41
CA LEU A 439 54.03 2.05 16.21
C LEU A 439 54.28 3.03 17.35
N CYS A 440 53.86 2.66 18.56
CA CYS A 440 54.02 3.46 19.76
C CYS A 440 55.15 2.89 20.61
N GLN A 441 55.95 3.76 21.24
CA GLN A 441 56.98 3.38 22.20
C GLN A 441 56.65 3.95 23.58
N VAL A 442 56.86 3.15 24.61
CA VAL A 442 56.74 3.62 26.00
C VAL A 442 57.85 4.66 26.25
N SER A 443 57.54 5.72 27.00
CA SER A 443 58.46 6.81 27.38
C SER A 443 59.77 6.35 28.04
N ASP A 444 59.82 5.14 28.59
CA ASP A 444 61.04 4.51 29.12
C ASP A 444 62.01 4.01 28.02
N GLY A 445 61.59 4.05 26.76
CA GLY A 445 62.36 3.64 25.58
C GLY A 445 62.50 2.12 25.40
N ARG A 446 61.92 1.29 26.26
CA ARG A 446 62.26 -0.15 26.31
C ARG A 446 61.32 -1.05 25.51
N ARG A 447 60.13 -0.57 25.13
CA ARG A 447 59.10 -1.38 24.46
C ARG A 447 58.41 -0.61 23.35
N SER A 448 58.31 -1.21 22.17
CA SER A 448 57.54 -0.71 21.03
C SER A 448 56.41 -1.70 20.69
N LEU A 449 55.20 -1.20 20.46
CA LEU A 449 54.04 -2.00 20.11
C LEU A 449 53.31 -1.37 18.92
N TRP A 450 52.84 -2.19 18.00
CA TRP A 450 51.86 -1.78 16.99
C TRP A 450 50.48 -1.73 17.63
N VAL A 451 49.84 -0.57 17.56
CA VAL A 451 48.57 -0.27 18.23
C VAL A 451 47.55 0.17 17.17
N ASN A 452 46.31 -0.28 17.31
CA ASN A 452 45.20 0.21 16.50
C ASN A 452 44.82 1.63 16.96
N GLU A 453 44.47 2.51 16.03
CA GLU A 453 44.00 3.88 16.31
C GLU A 453 42.94 3.94 17.41
N ASP A 454 41.97 3.01 17.40
CA ASP A 454 40.83 2.97 18.33
C ASP A 454 41.25 2.79 19.80
N ASP A 455 42.46 2.28 20.05
CA ASP A 455 43.01 2.05 21.39
C ASP A 455 43.83 3.23 21.93
N LEU A 456 44.08 4.26 21.11
CA LEU A 456 44.86 5.44 21.48
C LEU A 456 43.96 6.59 21.94
N LYS A 457 44.36 7.25 23.03
CA LYS A 457 43.75 8.51 23.49
C LYS A 457 44.80 9.60 23.58
N PRO A 458 44.53 10.85 23.18
CA PRO A 458 45.48 11.93 23.35
C PRO A 458 45.80 12.12 24.84
N ALA A 459 47.09 12.25 25.18
CA ALA A 459 47.48 12.58 26.54
C ALA A 459 46.84 13.92 26.90
N ARG A 460 45.89 13.91 27.85
CA ARG A 460 45.26 15.15 28.32
C ARG A 460 46.39 16.01 28.91
N LYS A 461 46.77 17.07 28.21
CA LYS A 461 47.59 18.13 28.81
C LYS A 461 46.80 18.62 30.03
N HIS A 462 47.28 18.30 31.22
CA HIS A 462 46.86 19.01 32.42
C HIS A 462 47.25 20.46 32.18
N PHE A 463 46.28 21.31 31.80
CA PHE A 463 46.43 22.75 31.87
C PHE A 463 46.76 23.06 33.33
N ARG A 464 48.02 23.40 33.58
CA ARG A 464 48.48 23.95 34.86
C ARG A 464 48.07 25.40 34.97
#